data_AF-A0ABD0N6Y6-F1
#
_entry.id   AF-A0ABD0N6Y6-F1
#
_cell.length_a   1.000
_cell.length_b   1.000
_cell.length_c   1.000
_cell.angle_alpha   90.00
_cell.angle_beta   90.00
_cell.angle_gamma   90.00
#
_symmetry.space_group_name_H-M   'P 1'
#
loop_
_entity.id
_entity.type
_entity.pdbx_description
1 polymer ?
#
loop_
_entity_poly.entity_id
_entity_poly.type
_entity_poly.pdbx_seq_one_letter_code
_entity_poly.pdbx_strand_id
1 'polypeptide(L)' 'PHFVRCIKPNNDRQAHKFDREKVLIQLRYTGILETAKIRRQGYSHRILFNNFIE' A
#
# COMPACT_ATOMS: atom_id res chain seq x y z
N PRO A 1 16.85 -0.44 -0.30
CA PRO A 1 16.07 0.11 -1.44
C PRO A 1 14.72 0.70 -1.00
N HIS A 2 14.42 1.91 -1.46
CA HIS A 2 13.13 2.57 -1.24
C HIS A 2 12.26 2.38 -2.49
N PHE A 3 11.02 1.92 -2.31
CA PHE A 3 10.09 1.66 -3.41
C PHE A 3 8.92 2.64 -3.34
N VAL A 4 8.67 3.38 -4.42
CA VAL A 4 7.52 4.27 -4.56
C VAL A 4 6.62 3.73 -5.67
N ARG A 5 5.33 3.55 -5.38
CA ARG A 5 4.32 3.08 -6.34
C ARG A 5 3.17 4.08 -6.39
N CYS A 6 3.06 4.82 -7.50
CA CYS A 6 1.96 5.74 -7.73
C CYS A 6 0.70 4.98 -8.19
N ILE A 7 -0.48 5.41 -7.74
CA ILE A 7 -1.77 4.79 -8.08
C ILE A 7 -2.69 5.86 -8.66
N LYS A 8 -3.27 5.61 -9.83
CA LYS A 8 -4.27 6.49 -10.45
C LYS A 8 -5.65 6.22 -9.84
N PRO A 9 -6.31 7.19 -9.18
CA PRO A 9 -7.52 6.94 -8.42
C PRO A 9 -8.77 6.81 -9.30
N ASN A 10 -8.82 7.48 -10.45
CA ASN A 10 -9.93 7.39 -11.42
C ASN A 10 -9.41 7.76 -12.83
N ASN A 11 -10.16 7.40 -13.89
CA ASN A 11 -9.80 7.74 -15.28
C ASN A 11 -10.34 9.09 -15.75
N ASP A 12 -11.38 9.61 -15.10
CA ASP A 12 -12.11 10.82 -15.49
C ASP A 12 -11.36 12.12 -15.15
N ARG A 13 -10.17 12.00 -14.54
CA ARG A 13 -9.35 13.12 -14.07
C ARG A 13 -10.09 14.00 -13.05
N GLN A 14 -11.05 13.43 -12.34
CA GLN A 14 -11.83 14.14 -11.33
C GLN A 14 -11.11 14.13 -9.99
N ALA A 15 -11.01 15.29 -9.35
CA ALA A 15 -10.54 15.39 -7.98
C ALA A 15 -11.46 14.59 -7.04
N HIS A 16 -10.90 14.00 -5.99
CA HIS A 16 -11.63 13.26 -4.94
C HIS A 16 -12.46 12.05 -5.40
N LYS A 17 -12.39 11.64 -6.68
CA LYS A 17 -13.04 10.42 -7.17
C LYS A 17 -12.12 9.21 -7.04
N PHE A 18 -12.62 8.14 -6.43
CA PHE A 18 -11.90 6.89 -6.24
C PHE A 18 -12.66 5.72 -6.87
N ASP A 19 -12.03 5.08 -7.86
CA ASP A 19 -12.51 3.88 -8.52
C ASP A 19 -11.84 2.65 -7.86
N ARG A 20 -12.63 1.94 -7.06
CA ARG A 20 -12.16 0.80 -6.27
C ARG A 20 -11.62 -0.33 -7.12
N GLU A 21 -12.30 -0.68 -8.21
CA GLU A 21 -11.92 -1.82 -9.05
C GLU A 21 -10.61 -1.51 -9.77
N LYS A 22 -10.50 -0.31 -10.33
CA LYS A 22 -9.27 0.15 -11.00
C LYS A 22 -8.09 0.19 -10.05
N VAL A 23 -8.27 0.70 -8.83
CA VAL A 23 -7.21 0.75 -7.82
C VAL A 23 -6.81 -0.67 -7.40
N LEU A 24 -7.78 -1.56 -7.18
CA LEU A 24 -7.50 -2.96 -6.83
C LEU A 24 -6.68 -3.69 -7.90
N ILE A 25 -6.99 -3.47 -9.18
CA ILE A 25 -6.22 -4.02 -10.30
C ILE A 25 -4.78 -3.51 -10.27
N GLN A 26 -4.57 -2.20 -10.07
CA GLN A 26 -3.23 -1.62 -9.95
C GLN A 26 -2.45 -2.21 -8.76
N LEU A 27 -3.10 -2.42 -7.61
CA LEU A 27 -2.47 -3.04 -6.44
C LEU A 27 -2.01 -4.48 -6.70
N ARG A 28 -2.77 -5.25 -7.51
CA ARG A 28 -2.39 -6.61 -7.94
C ARG A 28 -1.19 -6.58 -8.88
N TYR A 29 -1.26 -5.79 -9.95
CA TYR A 29 -0.21 -5.77 -10.99
C TYR A 29 1.11 -5.14 -10.54
N THR A 30 1.07 -4.20 -9.59
CA THR A 30 2.28 -3.61 -8.99
C THR A 30 2.92 -4.48 -7.91
N GLY A 31 2.30 -5.63 -7.58
CA GLY A 31 2.79 -6.56 -6.56
C GLY A 31 2.66 -6.05 -5.12
N ILE A 32 1.90 -4.98 -4.88
CA ILE A 32 1.72 -4.41 -3.53
C ILE A 32 1.03 -5.43 -2.61
N LEU A 33 0.03 -6.16 -3.10
CA LEU A 33 -0.67 -7.17 -2.30
C LEU A 33 0.25 -8.33 -1.88
N GLU A 34 1.11 -8.81 -2.78
CA GLU A 34 2.05 -9.87 -2.47
C GLU A 34 3.17 -9.38 -1.54
N THR A 35 3.65 -8.15 -1.74
CA THR A 35 4.61 -7.51 -0.83
C THR A 35 4.03 -7.38 0.58
N ALA A 36 2.75 -7.00 0.69
CA ALA A 36 2.06 -6.92 1.98
C ALA A 36 1.93 -8.30 2.65
N LYS A 37 1.61 -9.36 1.89
CA LYS A 37 1.55 -10.74 2.42
C LYS A 37 2.90 -11.21 2.95
N ILE A 38 3.99 -11.03 2.19
CA ILE A 38 5.35 -11.42 2.61
C ILE A 38 5.75 -10.65 3.88
N ARG A 39 5.52 -9.34 3.91
CA ARG A 39 5.82 -8.51 5.08
C ARG A 39 5.05 -8.98 6.32
N ARG A 40 3.78 -9.34 6.16
CA ARG A 40 2.92 -9.84 7.26
C ARG A 40 3.44 -11.16 7.85
N GLN A 41 4.08 -12.02 7.05
CA GLN A 41 4.66 -13.28 7.54
C GLN A 41 5.94 -13.06 8.36
N GLY A 42 6.55 -11.88 8.29
CA GLY A 42 7.67 -11.48 9.14
C GLY A 42 7.28 -10.42 10.18
N TYR A 43 8.29 -9.72 10.71
CA TYR A 43 8.13 -8.63 11.67
C TYR A 43 7.92 -7.29 10.96
N SER A 44 6.77 -7.15 10.31
CA SER A 44 6.42 -5.93 9.55
C SER A 44 6.11 -4.73 10.43
N HIS A 45 5.57 -4.95 11.63
CA HIS A 45 5.33 -3.90 12.61
C HIS A 45 6.59 -3.66 13.44
N ARG A 46 7.13 -2.44 13.37
CA ARG A 46 8.34 -2.03 14.10
C ARG A 46 7.98 -0.86 15.00
N ILE A 47 7.76 -1.16 16.29
CA ILE A 47 7.43 -0.18 17.30
C ILE A 47 8.71 0.56 17.68
N LEU A 48 8.63 1.89 17.78
CA LEU A 48 9.74 2.67 18.35
C LEU A 48 9.91 2.30 19.81
N PHE A 49 11.15 2.27 20.31
CA PHE A 49 11.42 1.84 21.68
C PHE A 49 10.59 2.62 22.72
N ASN A 50 10.47 3.95 22.58
CA ASN A 50 9.66 4.77 23.48
C ASN A 50 8.19 4.33 23.51
N ASN A 51 7.59 4.03 22.35
CA ASN A 51 6.20 3.57 22.25
C ASN A 51 6.00 2.13 22.76
N PHE A 52 7.09 1.38 22.99
CA PHE A 52 7.03 0.03 23.52
C PHE A 52 7.12 -0.01 25.05
N ILE A 53 7.79 0.98 25.65
CA ILE A 53 8.04 1.04 27.10
C ILE A 53 6.98 1.84 27.85
N GLU A 54 6.30 2.78 27.20
CA GLU A 54 5.13 3.50 27.73
C GLU A 54 3.90 2.58 27.85
#